data_AF-A0A960DQ77-F1
#
_entry.id   AF-A0A960DQ77-F1
#
_cell.length_a   1.000
_cell.length_b   1.000
_cell.length_c   1.000
_cell.angle_alpha   90.00
_cell.angle_beta   90.00
_cell.angle_gamma   90.00
#
_symmetry.space_group_name_H-M   'P 1'
#
loop_
_entity.id
_entity.type
_entity.pdbx_description
1 polymer ?
#
loop_
_entity_poly.entity_id
_entity_poly.type
_entity_poly.pdbx_seq_one_letter_code
_entity_poly.pdbx_strand_id
1 'polypeptide(L)'
;ECLHKHLEAKVEWGAQLVITDGEAAEPCRTPLPDDLEEKANWAWREAFGVDPMQIGTGGTIGMIAEFQTTFPRAGVLATAVSDPDCRMHGIDESLYVPDWEAVCLAEALLLAALAE
;
A
#
# COMPACT_ATOMS: atom_id res chain seq x y z
N GLU A 1 -23.96 -2.06 1.45
CA GLU A 1 -25.23 -2.83 1.46
C GLU A 1 -25.43 -3.76 2.67
N CYS A 2 -24.62 -4.80 2.89
CA CYS A 2 -24.86 -5.74 4.00
C CYS A 2 -24.85 -5.06 5.39
N LEU A 3 -23.96 -4.09 5.60
CA LEU A 3 -23.90 -3.30 6.83
C LEU A 3 -25.18 -2.47 7.04
N HIS A 4 -25.69 -1.81 6.00
CA HIS A 4 -26.94 -1.03 6.09
C HIS A 4 -28.11 -1.92 6.52
N LYS A 5 -28.31 -3.05 5.82
CA LYS A 5 -29.37 -4.02 6.15
C LYS A 5 -29.26 -4.52 7.59
N HIS A 6 -28.04 -4.77 8.06
CA HIS A 6 -27.81 -5.18 9.44
C HIS A 6 -28.23 -4.09 10.43
N LEU A 7 -27.81 -2.83 10.21
CA LEU A 7 -28.13 -1.72 11.10
C LEU A 7 -29.63 -1.40 11.11
N GLU A 8 -30.28 -1.39 9.95
CA GLU A 8 -31.74 -1.17 9.81
C GLU A 8 -32.55 -2.25 10.53
N ALA A 9 -32.14 -3.51 10.44
CA ALA A 9 -32.79 -4.63 11.15
C ALA A 9 -32.61 -4.60 12.67
N LYS A 10 -31.75 -3.72 13.19
CA LYS A 10 -31.42 -3.58 14.62
C LYS A 10 -31.93 -2.28 15.24
N VAL A 11 -32.73 -1.50 14.53
CA VAL A 11 -33.36 -0.29 15.07
C VAL A 11 -34.53 -0.68 15.98
N GLU A 12 -34.37 -0.45 17.28
CA GLU A 12 -35.39 -0.74 18.30
C GLU A 12 -35.97 0.55 18.92
N TRP A 13 -37.10 0.40 19.62
CA TRP A 13 -37.75 1.44 20.43
C TRP A 13 -38.07 2.77 19.72
N GLY A 14 -38.19 2.77 18.39
CA GLY A 14 -38.52 3.96 17.60
C GLY A 14 -37.37 4.94 17.41
N ALA A 15 -36.11 4.51 17.61
CA ALA A 15 -34.95 5.31 17.23
C ALA A 15 -34.94 5.63 15.72
N GLN A 16 -34.41 6.79 15.34
CA GLN A 16 -34.25 7.18 13.94
C GLN A 16 -32.82 6.92 13.48
N LEU A 17 -32.67 6.15 12.41
CA LEU A 17 -31.38 5.84 11.80
C LEU A 17 -31.22 6.62 10.50
N VAL A 18 -30.11 7.32 10.37
CA VAL A 18 -29.66 7.92 9.12
C VAL A 18 -28.26 7.41 8.85
N ILE A 19 -28.06 6.79 7.68
CA ILE A 19 -26.76 6.31 7.23
C ILE A 19 -26.30 7.20 6.07
N THR A 20 -25.05 7.64 6.13
CA THR A 20 -24.38 8.34 5.03
C THR A 20 -23.10 7.58 4.73
N ASP A 21 -22.98 7.09 3.50
CA ASP A 21 -21.76 6.40 3.08
C ASP A 21 -20.61 7.40 2.94
N GLY A 22 -19.43 6.97 3.39
CA GLY A 22 -18.17 7.70 3.23
C GLY A 22 -17.42 7.26 1.98
N GLU A 23 -16.11 7.52 1.99
CA GLU A 23 -15.21 7.06 0.94
C GLU A 23 -15.08 5.54 0.94
N ALA A 24 -14.91 4.97 -0.26
CA ALA A 24 -14.70 3.55 -0.47
C ALA A 24 -13.53 3.35 -1.42
N ALA A 25 -12.79 2.28 -1.20
CA ALA A 25 -11.67 1.87 -2.03
C ALA A 25 -11.69 0.36 -2.17
N GLU A 26 -11.39 -0.12 -3.38
CA GLU A 26 -11.35 -1.55 -3.66
C GLU A 26 -10.07 -2.18 -3.11
N PRO A 27 -10.13 -3.40 -2.55
CA PRO A 27 -8.94 -4.16 -2.24
C PRO A 27 -8.23 -4.55 -3.55
N CYS A 28 -6.90 -4.59 -3.54
CA CYS A 28 -6.13 -4.96 -4.71
C CYS A 28 -4.99 -5.92 -4.38
N ARG A 29 -4.52 -6.61 -5.43
CA ARG A 29 -3.24 -7.34 -5.44
C ARG A 29 -2.41 -6.77 -6.57
N THR A 30 -1.14 -6.53 -6.32
CA THR A 30 -0.23 -5.90 -7.26
C THR A 30 0.87 -6.86 -7.71
N PRO A 31 0.55 -7.87 -8.54
CA PRO A 31 1.58 -8.71 -9.12
C PRO A 31 2.43 -7.87 -10.07
N LEU A 32 3.75 -8.06 -10.02
CA LEU A 32 4.67 -7.47 -10.98
C LEU A 32 5.01 -8.51 -12.05
N PRO A 33 5.23 -8.09 -13.31
CA PRO A 33 5.93 -8.91 -14.29
C PRO A 33 7.31 -9.35 -13.78
N ASP A 34 7.75 -10.55 -14.14
CA ASP A 34 9.00 -11.16 -13.64
C ASP A 34 10.23 -10.24 -13.83
N ASP A 35 10.32 -9.51 -14.95
CA ASP A 35 11.42 -8.59 -15.23
C ASP A 35 11.42 -7.35 -14.32
N LEU A 36 10.23 -6.81 -14.03
CA LEU A 36 10.07 -5.70 -13.09
C LEU A 36 10.34 -6.15 -11.65
N GLU A 37 9.88 -7.34 -11.30
CA GLU A 37 10.12 -7.95 -9.99
C GLU A 37 11.62 -8.20 -9.75
N GLU A 38 12.34 -8.72 -10.75
CA GLU A 38 13.79 -8.95 -10.65
C GLU A 38 14.56 -7.64 -10.45
N LYS A 39 14.26 -6.60 -11.25
CA LYS A 39 14.89 -5.27 -11.12
C LYS A 39 14.59 -4.64 -9.75
N ALA A 40 13.36 -4.74 -9.26
CA ALA A 40 12.99 -4.25 -7.93
C ALA A 40 13.71 -5.04 -6.82
N ASN A 41 13.69 -6.37 -6.87
CA ASN A 41 14.35 -7.18 -5.85
C ASN A 41 15.86 -6.96 -5.81
N TRP A 42 16.50 -6.75 -6.97
CA TRP A 42 17.90 -6.35 -7.05
C TRP A 42 18.15 -5.00 -6.37
N ALA A 43 17.41 -3.96 -6.75
CA ALA A 43 17.63 -2.61 -6.22
C ALA A 43 17.45 -2.54 -4.69
N TRP A 44 16.45 -3.24 -4.14
CA TRP A 44 16.23 -3.30 -2.69
C TRP A 44 17.31 -4.12 -1.98
N ARG A 45 17.76 -5.23 -2.57
CA ARG A 45 18.86 -6.02 -2.01
C ARG A 45 20.15 -5.20 -1.93
N GLU A 46 20.49 -4.46 -2.98
CA GLU A 46 21.69 -3.62 -2.99
C GLU A 46 21.63 -2.51 -1.92
N ALA A 47 20.46 -1.93 -1.70
CA ALA A 47 20.29 -0.86 -0.73
C ALA A 47 20.29 -1.34 0.74
N PHE A 48 19.66 -2.49 1.01
CA PHE A 48 19.48 -3.00 2.39
C PHE A 48 20.46 -4.11 2.78
N GLY A 49 21.17 -4.71 1.82
CA GLY A 49 22.11 -5.81 2.06
C GLY A 49 21.46 -7.15 2.40
N VAL A 50 20.14 -7.28 2.24
CA VAL A 50 19.35 -8.48 2.53
C VAL A 50 18.29 -8.71 1.45
N ASP A 51 17.80 -9.94 1.32
CA ASP A 51 16.73 -10.26 0.38
C ASP A 51 15.40 -9.58 0.79
N PRO A 52 14.74 -8.85 -0.13
CA PRO A 52 13.42 -8.27 0.16
C PRO A 52 12.33 -9.34 0.26
N MET A 53 11.27 -9.02 0.99
CA MET A 53 10.08 -9.87 1.12
C MET A 53 8.85 -9.13 0.63
N GLN A 54 7.99 -9.83 -0.11
CA GLN A 54 6.66 -9.32 -0.45
C GLN A 54 5.70 -9.51 0.72
N ILE A 55 4.97 -8.46 1.08
CA ILE A 55 4.02 -8.47 2.18
C ILE A 55 2.65 -7.93 1.74
N GLY A 56 1.60 -8.37 2.44
CA GLY A 56 0.30 -7.69 2.41
C GLY A 56 0.21 -6.67 3.54
N THR A 57 -0.50 -5.56 3.31
CA THR A 57 -0.71 -4.50 4.31
C THR A 57 -2.20 -4.33 4.62
N GLY A 58 -2.53 -4.03 5.88
CA GLY A 58 -3.92 -3.75 6.29
C GLY A 58 -4.41 -2.33 5.99
N GLY A 59 -3.52 -1.43 5.58
CA GLY A 59 -3.87 -0.07 5.16
C GLY A 59 -4.62 -0.03 3.83
N THR A 60 -5.06 1.16 3.42
CA THR A 60 -5.81 1.37 2.17
C THR A 60 -5.26 2.55 1.40
N ILE A 61 -4.87 2.31 0.15
CA ILE A 61 -4.47 3.34 -0.82
C ILE A 61 -5.32 3.10 -2.08
N GLY A 62 -6.51 3.69 -2.12
CA GLY A 62 -7.52 3.38 -3.15
C GLY A 62 -7.04 3.60 -4.59
N MET A 63 -6.15 4.59 -4.77
CA MET A 63 -5.55 4.90 -6.07
C MET A 63 -4.78 3.72 -6.69
N ILE A 64 -4.27 2.77 -5.89
CA ILE A 64 -3.56 1.59 -6.41
C ILE A 64 -4.50 0.72 -7.24
N ALA A 65 -5.70 0.42 -6.73
CA ALA A 65 -6.69 -0.38 -7.43
C ALA A 65 -7.19 0.32 -8.71
N GLU A 66 -7.36 1.64 -8.64
CA GLU A 66 -7.74 2.47 -9.79
C GLU A 66 -6.65 2.48 -10.86
N PHE A 67 -5.37 2.59 -10.48
CA PHE A 67 -4.26 2.55 -11.44
C PHE A 67 -4.17 1.23 -12.19
N GLN A 68 -4.34 0.10 -11.51
CA GLN A 68 -4.31 -1.20 -12.16
C GLN A 68 -5.45 -1.35 -13.18
N THR A 69 -6.64 -0.86 -12.83
CA THR A 69 -7.80 -0.90 -13.72
C THR A 69 -7.62 0.03 -14.92
N THR A 70 -7.08 1.22 -14.69
CA THR A 70 -6.90 2.26 -15.72
C THR A 70 -5.74 1.95 -16.66
N PHE A 71 -4.65 1.38 -16.12
CA PHE A 71 -3.42 1.07 -16.85
C PHE A 71 -3.06 -0.42 -16.70
N PRO A 72 -3.83 -1.34 -17.32
CA PRO A 72 -3.67 -2.78 -17.10
C PRO A 72 -2.34 -3.37 -17.61
N ARG A 73 -1.53 -2.57 -18.31
CA ARG A 73 -0.20 -2.95 -18.79
C ARG A 73 0.94 -2.38 -17.94
N ALA A 74 0.64 -1.51 -16.98
CA ALA A 74 1.63 -0.96 -16.07
C ALA A 74 1.75 -1.88 -14.85
N GLY A 75 2.99 -2.18 -14.46
CA GLY A 75 3.26 -2.73 -13.13
C GLY A 75 3.02 -1.65 -12.07
N VAL A 76 2.43 -2.03 -10.94
CA VAL A 76 2.23 -1.14 -9.79
C VAL A 76 3.01 -1.72 -8.63
N LEU A 77 4.11 -1.08 -8.25
CA LEU A 77 4.92 -1.48 -7.10
C LEU A 77 4.67 -0.50 -5.96
N ALA A 78 4.29 -1.02 -4.80
CA ALA A 78 4.10 -0.23 -3.59
C ALA A 78 5.29 -0.44 -2.65
N THR A 79 5.93 0.65 -2.24
CA THR A 79 7.10 0.67 -1.34
C THR A 79 6.84 1.68 -0.22
N ALA A 80 7.58 1.59 0.88
CA ALA A 80 7.43 2.51 2.00
C ALA A 80 8.72 2.57 2.84
N VAL A 81 8.89 3.66 3.58
CA VAL A 81 9.81 3.73 4.73
C VAL A 81 8.95 3.50 5.97
N SER A 82 8.90 2.27 6.44
CA SER A 82 7.97 1.87 7.50
C SER A 82 8.61 0.81 8.40
N ASP A 83 9.41 1.26 9.36
CA ASP A 83 9.86 0.39 10.44
C ASP A 83 8.69 0.03 11.38
N PRO A 84 8.81 -1.03 12.20
CA PRO A 84 7.71 -1.48 13.07
C PRO A 84 7.19 -0.45 14.09
N ASP A 85 7.96 0.60 14.42
CA ASP A 85 7.61 1.64 15.40
C ASP A 85 7.43 3.03 14.76
N CYS A 86 7.36 3.13 13.42
CA CYS A 86 7.16 4.41 12.73
C CYS A 86 5.84 5.12 13.11
N ARG A 87 4.82 4.35 13.57
CA ARG A 87 3.53 4.85 14.09
C ARG A 87 2.84 5.84 13.15
N MET A 88 2.81 5.54 11.85
CA MET A 88 2.03 6.32 10.89
C MET A 88 0.61 6.57 11.44
N HIS A 89 0.20 7.85 11.48
CA HIS A 89 -1.10 8.33 12.00
C HIS A 89 -1.24 8.29 13.53
N GLY A 90 -0.16 8.05 14.27
CA GLY A 90 -0.12 7.98 15.73
C GLY A 90 0.58 9.17 16.39
N ILE A 91 0.58 9.17 17.72
CA ILE A 91 1.51 10.02 18.48
C ILE A 91 2.92 9.45 18.37
N ASP A 92 3.91 10.34 18.42
CA ASP A 92 5.33 9.99 18.24
C ASP A 92 5.62 9.30 16.89
N GLU A 93 4.89 9.69 15.84
CA GLU A 93 5.21 9.31 14.47
C GLU A 93 6.67 9.67 14.15
N SER A 94 7.40 8.72 13.56
CA SER A 94 8.82 8.88 13.30
C SER A 94 9.26 8.24 11.99
N LEU A 95 10.42 8.68 11.52
CA LEU A 95 11.09 8.19 10.32
C LEU A 95 12.50 7.76 10.70
N TYR A 96 12.80 6.47 10.57
CA TYR A 96 14.15 5.99 10.80
C TYR A 96 15.07 6.39 9.64
N VAL A 97 16.01 7.31 9.91
CA VAL A 97 16.87 7.92 8.89
C VAL A 97 17.66 6.89 8.07
N PRO A 98 18.25 5.83 8.65
CA PRO A 98 18.93 4.81 7.86
C PRO A 98 18.02 4.07 6.88
N ASP A 99 16.78 3.78 7.26
CA ASP A 99 15.81 3.16 6.33
C ASP A 99 15.43 4.14 5.22
N TRP A 100 15.28 5.42 5.54
CA TRP A 100 15.02 6.46 4.54
C TRP A 100 16.16 6.58 3.52
N GLU A 101 17.41 6.60 3.98
CA GLU A 101 18.59 6.62 3.10
C GLU A 101 18.65 5.38 2.19
N ALA A 102 18.36 4.19 2.74
CA ALA A 102 18.33 2.95 1.98
C ALA A 102 17.19 2.94 0.95
N VAL A 103 15.98 3.37 1.30
CA VAL A 103 14.87 3.47 0.33
C VAL A 103 15.20 4.47 -0.77
N CYS A 104 15.78 5.64 -0.46
CA CYS A 104 16.21 6.59 -1.49
C CYS A 104 17.21 5.97 -2.48
N LEU A 105 18.16 5.17 -1.98
CA LEU A 105 19.10 4.44 -2.83
C LEU A 105 18.39 3.37 -3.67
N ALA A 106 17.51 2.57 -3.08
CA ALA A 106 16.75 1.54 -3.78
C ALA A 106 15.91 2.11 -4.93
N GLU A 107 15.17 3.19 -4.67
CA GLU A 107 14.35 3.86 -5.69
C GLU A 107 15.21 4.41 -6.84
N ALA A 108 16.38 5.00 -6.53
CA ALA A 108 17.30 5.49 -7.55
C ALA A 108 17.88 4.35 -8.41
N LEU A 109 18.27 3.23 -7.77
CA LEU A 109 18.77 2.04 -8.46
C LEU A 109 17.68 1.41 -9.34
N LEU A 110 16.44 1.33 -8.85
CA LEU A 110 15.32 0.81 -9.64
C LEU A 110 15.08 1.67 -10.88
N LEU A 111 15.03 3.00 -10.73
CA LEU A 111 14.87 3.90 -11.87
C LEU A 111 16.00 3.75 -12.89
N ALA A 112 17.24 3.58 -12.43
CA ALA A 112 18.37 3.33 -13.31
C ALA A 112 18.23 1.98 -14.06
N ALA A 113 17.88 0.91 -13.34
CA ALA A 113 17.67 -0.40 -13.93
C ALA A 113 16.51 -0.41 -14.93
N LEU A 114 15.44 0.37 -14.69
CA LEU A 114 14.30 0.47 -15.62
C LEU A 114 14.62 1.25 -16.89
N ALA A 115 15.69 2.05 -16.90
CA ALA A 115 16.14 2.78 -18.08
C ALA A 115 16.95 1.90 -19.06
N GLU A 116 17.34 0.69 -18.62
CA GLU A 116 18.03 -0.34 -19.43
C GLU A 116 17.04 -1.34 -20.03
#